data_AF-A0A658B5S9-F1
#
_entry.id   AF-A0A658B5S9-F1
#
_cell.length_a   1.000
_cell.length_b   1.000
_cell.length_c   1.000
_cell.angle_alpha   90.00
_cell.angle_beta   90.00
_cell.angle_gamma   90.00
#
_symmetry.space_group_name_H-M   'P 1'
#
loop_
_entity.id
_entity.type
_entity.pdbx_description
1 polymer ?
#
loop_
_entity_poly.entity_id
_entity_poly.type
_entity_poly.pdbx_seq_one_letter_code
_entity_poly.pdbx_strand_id
1 'polypeptide(L)' 'LVAEKDVWVRPGNTVSLDMLLDEKAQYVALVAQFRSPDARKNDWRLVLTRDDLDPDKARTVSLEGNSLMLKTSDDK' A
#
# COMPACT_ATOMS: atom_id res chain seq x y z
N LEU A 1 14.01 9.31 -0.10
CA LEU A 1 13.53 7.92 -0.16
C LEU A 1 14.55 7.07 0.57
N VAL A 2 14.14 6.32 1.60
CA VAL A 2 15.07 5.50 2.42
C VAL A 2 15.13 4.05 1.95
N ALA A 3 14.04 3.56 1.37
CA ALA A 3 13.96 2.25 0.72
C ALA A 3 12.85 2.28 -0.36
N GLU A 4 12.95 1.39 -1.34
CA GLU A 4 11.97 1.19 -2.40
C GLU A 4 11.80 -0.30 -2.69
N LYS A 5 10.59 -0.72 -3.05
CA LYS A 5 10.32 -2.06 -3.51
C LYS A 5 9.21 -2.08 -4.55
N ASP A 6 9.51 -2.70 -5.68
CA ASP A 6 8.52 -2.98 -6.71
C ASP A 6 8.01 -4.43 -6.60
N VAL A 7 6.70 -4.58 -6.82
CA VAL A 7 6.01 -5.88 -6.87
C VAL A 7 5.05 -5.92 -8.04
N TRP A 8 4.92 -7.10 -8.65
CA TRP A 8 3.97 -7.34 -9.73
C TRP A 8 2.76 -8.09 -9.21
N VAL A 9 1.58 -7.48 -9.30
CA VAL A 9 0.31 -8.12 -8.93
C VAL A 9 -0.42 -8.55 -10.20
N ARG A 10 -0.68 -9.85 -10.32
CA ARG A 10 -1.51 -10.38 -11.41
C ARG A 10 -2.99 -10.27 -11.04
N PRO A 11 -3.91 -10.05 -12.00
CA PRO A 11 -5.35 -10.05 -11.73
C PRO A 11 -5.80 -11.33 -11.00
N GLY A 12 -6.60 -11.18 -9.96
CA GLY A 12 -7.11 -12.28 -9.15
C GLY A 12 -6.12 -12.89 -8.15
N ASN A 13 -4.89 -12.39 -8.09
CA ASN A 13 -3.87 -12.87 -7.15
C ASN A 13 -3.59 -11.87 -6.04
N THR A 14 -3.11 -12.40 -4.92
CA THR A 14 -2.62 -11.64 -3.76
C THR A 14 -1.12 -11.80 -3.65
N VAL A 15 -0.42 -10.73 -3.25
CA VAL A 15 1.03 -10.74 -2.97
C VAL A 15 1.25 -10.21 -1.56
N SER A 16 2.10 -10.89 -0.78
CA SER A 16 2.63 -10.37 0.48
C SER A 16 3.91 -9.59 0.23
N LEU A 17 4.10 -8.49 0.94
CA LEU A 17 5.33 -7.71 0.94
C LEU A 17 5.82 -7.57 2.37
N ASP A 18 6.93 -8.26 2.65
CA ASP A 18 7.59 -8.25 3.94
C ASP A 18 8.97 -7.62 3.78
N MET A 19 9.19 -6.48 4.44
CA MET A 19 10.47 -5.78 4.46
C MET A 19 10.66 -5.05 5.78
N LEU A 20 11.91 -4.91 6.21
CA LEU A 20 12.25 -4.12 7.39
C LEU A 20 11.97 -2.64 7.12
N LEU A 21 11.26 -1.99 8.04
CA LEU A 21 11.03 -0.56 8.00
C LEU A 21 12.27 0.16 8.52
N ASP A 22 12.87 1.01 7.67
CA ASP A 22 14.01 1.84 8.04
C ASP A 22 13.68 2.68 9.29
N GLU A 23 14.64 2.81 10.21
CA GLU A 23 14.45 3.54 11.47
C GLU A 23 14.10 5.01 11.25
N LYS A 24 14.57 5.60 10.14
CA LYS A 24 14.31 7.00 9.77
C LYS A 24 13.04 7.15 8.92
N ALA A 25 12.36 6.07 8.56
CA ALA A 25 11.11 6.13 7.81
C ALA A 25 9.97 6.65 8.69
N GLN A 26 9.43 7.80 8.31
CA GLN A 26 8.24 8.41 8.92
C GLN A 26 6.94 8.03 8.20
N TYR A 27 7.04 7.68 6.91
CA TYR A 27 5.91 7.37 6.04
C TYR A 27 6.24 6.19 5.12
N VAL A 28 5.20 5.46 4.74
CA VAL A 28 5.22 4.47 3.68
C VAL A 28 4.21 4.91 2.61
N ALA A 29 4.69 5.12 1.38
CA ALA A 29 3.85 5.46 0.25
C ALA A 29 3.66 4.23 -0.65
N LEU A 30 2.41 3.91 -0.98
CA LEU A 30 2.05 2.88 -1.94
C LEU A 30 1.50 3.55 -3.19
N VAL A 31 2.01 3.13 -4.35
CA VAL A 31 1.62 3.68 -5.65
C VAL A 31 1.26 2.51 -6.58
N ALA A 32 0.02 2.48 -7.04
CA ALA A 32 -0.40 1.58 -8.10
C ALA A 32 -0.22 2.24 -9.47
N GLN A 33 0.57 1.60 -10.32
CA GLN A 33 0.80 2.04 -11.69
C GLN A 33 -0.34 1.53 -12.60
N PHE A 34 -1.54 2.05 -12.39
CA PHE A 34 -2.68 1.75 -13.26
C PHE A 34 -2.49 2.34 -14.66
N ARG A 35 -3.09 1.71 -15.67
CA ARG A 35 -3.05 2.20 -17.06
C ARG A 35 -3.73 3.56 -17.23
N SER A 36 -4.83 3.78 -16.50
CA SER A 36 -5.64 5.00 -16.56
C SER A 36 -6.07 5.43 -15.15
N PRO A 37 -5.15 5.99 -14.34
CA PRO A 37 -5.48 6.46 -13.00
C PRO A 37 -6.33 7.73 -13.05
N ASP A 38 -7.27 7.88 -12.11
CA ASP A 38 -7.99 9.14 -11.94
C ASP A 38 -7.21 10.06 -10.98
N ALA A 39 -6.44 10.99 -11.56
CA ALA A 39 -5.64 11.94 -10.79
C ALA A 39 -6.49 12.86 -9.89
N ARG A 40 -7.78 13.08 -10.22
CA ARG A 40 -8.67 13.91 -9.40
C ARG A 40 -9.19 13.15 -8.18
N LYS A 41 -9.46 11.85 -8.32
CA LYS A 41 -9.83 10.98 -7.19
C LYS A 41 -8.64 10.65 -6.30
N ASN A 42 -7.42 10.63 -6.87
CA ASN A 42 -6.18 10.37 -6.14
C ASN A 42 -6.20 9.00 -5.40
N ASP A 43 -6.97 8.05 -5.92
CA ASP A 43 -7.16 6.69 -5.41
C ASP A 43 -6.16 5.70 -5.99
N TRP A 44 -5.19 6.15 -6.78
CA TRP A 44 -4.09 5.34 -7.31
C TRP A 44 -2.92 5.22 -6.31
N ARG A 45 -2.98 5.92 -5.17
CA ARG A 45 -1.94 5.91 -4.13
C ARG A 45 -2.52 5.95 -2.72
N LEU A 46 -1.71 5.48 -1.77
CA LEU A 46 -1.92 5.65 -0.34
C LEU A 46 -0.63 6.13 0.33
N VAL A 47 -0.78 6.84 1.44
CA VAL A 47 0.32 7.18 2.35
C VAL A 47 -0.09 6.75 3.74
N LEU A 48 0.74 5.91 4.35
CA LEU A 48 0.59 5.44 5.73
C LEU A 48 1.69 6.09 6.57
N THR A 49 1.34 6.54 7.76
CA THR A 49 2.31 6.92 8.78
C THR A 49 2.90 5.68 9.43
N ARG A 50 4.00 5.82 10.16
CA ARG A 50 4.56 4.72 10.95
C ARG A 50 3.55 4.19 11.98
N ASP A 51 2.72 5.07 12.54
CA ASP A 51 1.71 4.72 13.56
C ASP A 51 0.52 3.95 12.97
N ASP A 52 0.33 3.99 11.64
CA ASP A 52 -0.66 3.18 10.94
C ASP A 52 -0.21 1.71 10.77
N LEU A 53 1.02 1.36 11.12
CA LEU A 53 1.60 0.02 10.90
C LEU A 53 1.69 -0.75 12.21
N ASP A 54 1.20 -1.99 12.19
CA ASP A 54 1.33 -2.93 13.29
C ASP A 54 2.51 -3.87 12.99
N PRO A 55 3.39 -4.16 13.97
CA PRO A 55 4.56 -5.02 13.77
C PRO A 55 4.21 -6.48 13.50
N ASP A 56 3.04 -6.94 13.94
CA ASP A 56 2.59 -8.34 13.86
C ASP A 56 1.43 -8.53 12.87
N LYS A 57 0.67 -7.47 12.57
CA LYS A 57 -0.51 -7.49 11.69
C LYS A 57 -0.28 -6.71 10.40
N ALA A 58 -0.22 -7.43 9.29
CA ALA A 58 -0.12 -6.82 7.97
C ALA A 58 -1.36 -5.99 7.60
N ARG A 59 -1.13 -4.80 7.03
CA ARG A 59 -2.19 -4.01 6.39
C ARG A 59 -2.57 -4.65 5.06
N THR A 60 -3.88 -4.79 4.81
CA THR A 60 -4.37 -5.32 3.54
C THR A 60 -4.82 -4.18 2.63
N VAL A 61 -4.35 -4.19 1.39
CA VAL A 61 -4.73 -3.23 0.35
C VAL A 61 -5.38 -3.96 -0.81
N SER A 62 -6.54 -3.48 -1.24
CA SER A 62 -7.27 -3.99 -2.41
C SER A 62 -6.92 -3.18 -3.65
N LEU A 63 -6.69 -3.85 -4.77
CA LEU A 63 -6.59 -3.24 -6.09
C LEU A 63 -7.87 -3.60 -6.87
N GLU A 64 -8.78 -2.64 -7.00
CA GLU A 64 -10.10 -2.85 -7.60
C GLU A 64 -10.30 -1.88 -8.76
N GLY A 65 -10.42 -2.41 -9.98
CA GLY A 65 -10.43 -1.59 -11.19
C GLY A 65 -9.13 -0.79 -11.32
N ASN A 66 -9.24 0.54 -11.23
CA ASN A 66 -8.10 1.47 -11.27
C ASN A 66 -7.92 2.22 -9.93
N SER A 67 -8.36 1.60 -8.84
CA SER A 67 -8.33 2.18 -7.50
C SER A 67 -7.61 1.26 -6.52
N LEU A 68 -6.87 1.88 -5.61
CA LEU A 68 -6.11 1.26 -4.53
C LEU A 68 -6.78 1.67 -3.21
N MET A 69 -7.27 0.68 -2.45
CA MET A 69 -8.08 0.91 -1.25
C MET A 69 -7.48 0.19 -0.04
N LEU A 70 -7.32 0.90 1.06
CA LEU A 70 -6.93 0.31 2.34
C LEU A 70 -8.15 -0.40 2.93
N LYS A 71 -8.02 -1.71 3.18
CA LYS A 71 -9.07 -2.41 3.92
C LYS A 71 -9.02 -1.98 5.38
N THR A 72 -10.20 -1.81 5.98
CA THR A 72 -10.31 -1.60 7.42
C THR A 72 -9.74 -2.84 8.12
N SER A 73 -8.78 -2.62 8.99
CA SER A 73 -8.34 -3.66 9.92
C SER A 73 -9.48 -3.86 10.93
N ASP A 74 -9.92 -5.10 11.17
CA ASP A 74 -11.03 -5.41 12.11
C ASP A 74 -10.68 -5.15 13.59
N ASP A 75 -9.54 -4.50 13.88
CA ASP A 75 -9.14 -4.12 15.23
C ASP A 75 -9.72 -2.76 15.61
N LYS A 76 -10.99 -2.77 16.04
CA LYS A 76 -11.54 -1.73 16.89
C LYS A 76 -12.37 -2.32 18.02
#